data_AF-A0A4R7V3T7-F1
#
_entry.id   AF-A0A4R7V3T7-F1
#
_cell.length_a   1.000
_cell.length_b   1.000
_cell.length_c   1.000
_cell.angle_alpha   90.00
_cell.angle_beta   90.00
_cell.angle_gamma   90.00
#
_symmetry.space_group_name_H-M   'P 1'
#
loop_
_entity.id
_entity.type
_entity.pdbx_description
1 polymer ?
#
loop_
_entity_poly.entity_id
_entity_poly.type
_entity_poly.pdbx_seq_one_letter_code
_entity_poly.pdbx_strand_id
1 'polypeptide(L)'
;MARLDELTERRLATVERWAQAALAAGRHHDVAAELRREVATHPLRERLYEHWMHALCRAGRPADALAAYERLHAEMAAELGVAPGQALADLRAGVLADDPVLRPRDGRAPAVLPRQLPPDVAGFTGRAEEIDRLARVPVAVVAGPGGIGESALAVHAAHLMAHRFPDVRTLITRGRPVRRP
;
A
#
# COMPACT_ATOMS: atom_id res chain seq x y z
N MET A 1 24.75 25.30 23.47
CA MET A 1 23.87 25.32 22.28
C MET A 1 24.01 24.03 21.48
N ALA A 2 25.21 23.66 20.99
CA ALA A 2 25.44 22.45 20.17
C ALA A 2 24.78 21.12 20.63
N ARG A 3 24.75 20.81 21.93
CA ARG A 3 24.14 19.57 22.45
C ARG A 3 22.60 19.58 22.40
N LEU A 4 21.99 20.76 22.52
CA LEU A 4 20.53 20.92 22.39
C LEU A 4 20.12 20.79 20.92
N ASP A 5 20.93 21.34 20.01
CA ASP A 5 20.71 21.23 18.57
C ASP A 5 20.83 19.76 18.12
N GLU A 6 21.88 19.04 18.55
CA GLU A 6 22.05 17.62 18.25
C GLU A 6 20.88 16.75 18.76
N LEU A 7 20.41 17.00 19.99
CA LEU A 7 19.26 16.30 20.56
C LEU A 7 17.98 16.58 19.77
N THR A 8 17.80 17.82 19.31
CA THR A 8 16.65 18.22 18.49
C THR A 8 16.68 17.51 17.14
N GLU A 9 17.84 17.46 16.46
CA GLU A 9 18.00 16.73 15.21
C GLU A 9 17.68 15.24 15.36
N ARG A 10 18.21 14.58 16.40
CA ARG A 10 17.96 13.15 16.65
C ARG A 10 16.50 12.87 16.96
N ARG A 11 15.83 13.77 17.67
CA ARG A 11 14.38 13.70 17.91
C ARG A 11 13.62 13.81 16.59
N LEU A 12 13.92 14.82 15.77
CA LEU A 12 13.22 15.04 14.49
C LEU A 12 13.41 13.87 13.52
N ALA A 13 14.63 13.35 13.39
CA ALA A 13 14.88 12.15 12.59
C ALA A 13 14.10 10.92 13.09
N THR A 14 13.83 10.85 14.39
CA THR A 14 13.01 9.78 14.97
C THR A 14 11.53 9.98 14.65
N VAL A 15 11.04 11.21 14.71
CA VAL A 15 9.67 11.57 14.27
C VAL A 15 9.47 11.25 12.79
N GLU A 16 10.43 11.59 11.93
CA GLU A 16 10.38 11.29 10.49
C GLU A 16 10.32 9.78 10.24
N ARG A 17 11.19 8.99 10.87
CA ARG A 17 11.16 7.52 10.77
C ARG A 17 9.84 6.93 11.27
N TRP A 18 9.32 7.45 12.39
CA TRP A 18 8.03 7.03 12.93
C TRP A 18 6.89 7.34 11.94
N ALA A 19 6.88 8.55 11.35
CA ALA A 19 5.87 8.96 10.39
C ALA A 19 5.89 8.08 9.14
N GLN A 20 7.08 7.80 8.60
CA GLN A 20 7.26 6.90 7.47
C GLN A 20 6.69 5.50 7.78
N ALA A 21 7.04 4.92 8.93
CA ALA A 21 6.56 3.60 9.34
C ALA A 21 5.04 3.58 9.60
N ALA A 22 4.50 4.63 10.21
CA ALA A 22 3.07 4.77 10.49
C ALA A 22 2.24 4.95 9.20
N LEU A 23 2.74 5.70 8.22
CA LEU A 23 2.14 5.82 6.89
C LEU A 23 2.12 4.50 6.15
N ALA A 24 3.21 3.72 6.22
CA ALA A 24 3.28 2.37 5.66
C ALA A 24 2.28 1.42 6.34
N ALA A 25 2.05 1.57 7.64
CA ALA A 25 1.05 0.82 8.41
C ALA A 25 -0.39 1.32 8.23
N GLY A 26 -0.63 2.34 7.40
CA GLY A 26 -1.97 2.89 7.16
C GLY A 26 -2.51 3.78 8.29
N ARG A 27 -1.68 4.23 9.24
CA ARG A 27 -2.08 5.14 10.33
C ARG A 27 -1.99 6.62 9.93
N HIS A 28 -2.59 6.98 8.80
CA HIS A 28 -2.47 8.33 8.22
C HIS A 28 -3.13 9.41 9.08
N HIS A 29 -4.24 9.12 9.79
CA HIS A 29 -4.87 10.09 10.69
C HIS A 29 -3.98 10.46 11.88
N ASP A 30 -3.32 9.49 12.51
CA ASP A 30 -2.42 9.73 13.64
C ASP A 30 -1.22 10.57 13.21
N VAL A 31 -0.62 10.23 12.06
CA VAL A 31 0.50 10.99 11.49
C VAL A 31 0.08 12.41 11.16
N ALA A 32 -1.11 12.61 10.58
CA ALA A 32 -1.62 13.93 10.25
C ALA A 32 -1.82 14.82 11.49
N ALA A 33 -2.27 14.24 12.60
CA ALA A 33 -2.46 14.94 13.87
C ALA A 33 -1.13 15.29 14.55
N GLU A 34 -0.19 14.34 14.60
CA GLU A 34 1.08 14.52 15.29
C GLU A 34 1.99 15.50 14.53
N LEU A 35 2.14 15.33 13.22
CA LEU A 35 3.02 16.18 12.41
C LEU A 35 2.53 17.62 12.31
N ARG A 36 1.23 17.88 12.50
CA ARG A 36 0.69 19.25 12.53
C ARG A 36 1.39 20.11 13.59
N ARG A 37 1.72 19.54 14.75
CA ARG A 37 2.43 20.27 15.82
C ARG A 37 3.89 20.45 15.47
N GLU A 38 4.52 19.43 14.90
CA GLU A 38 5.94 19.47 14.54
C GLU A 38 6.23 20.47 13.42
N VAL A 39 5.38 20.57 12.39
CA VAL A 39 5.54 21.57 11.33
C VAL A 39 5.32 23.01 11.82
N ALA A 40 4.52 23.20 12.89
CA ALA A 40 4.35 24.51 13.49
C ALA A 40 5.58 24.93 14.30
N THR A 41 6.25 23.98 14.96
CA THR A 41 7.49 24.22 15.71
C THR A 41 8.71 24.34 14.79
N HIS A 42 8.70 23.64 13.65
CA HIS A 42 9.81 23.58 12.71
C HIS A 42 9.35 23.89 11.27
N PRO A 43 8.98 25.16 10.99
CA PRO A 43 8.31 25.54 9.74
C PRO A 43 9.15 25.38 8.47
N LEU A 44 10.48 25.37 8.58
CA LEU A 44 11.39 25.23 7.43
C LEU A 44 11.83 23.77 7.16
N ARG A 45 11.29 22.78 7.90
CA ARG A 45 11.64 21.36 7.74
C ARG A 45 10.80 20.69 6.67
N GLU A 46 11.28 20.71 5.44
CA GLU A 46 10.62 20.11 4.27
C GLU A 46 10.16 18.66 4.48
N ARG A 47 11.00 17.83 5.12
CA ARG A 47 10.68 16.41 5.36
C ARG A 47 9.45 16.21 6.23
N LEU A 48 9.18 17.09 7.19
CA LEU A 48 7.96 17.02 8.00
C LEU A 48 6.73 17.32 7.14
N TYR A 49 6.83 18.33 6.26
CA TYR A 49 5.77 18.68 5.33
C TYR A 49 5.49 17.57 4.32
N GLU A 50 6.52 16.91 3.79
CA GLU A 50 6.37 15.77 2.88
C GLU A 50 5.52 14.65 3.50
N HIS A 51 5.90 14.19 4.70
CA HIS A 51 5.15 13.15 5.42
C HIS A 51 3.74 13.62 5.82
N TRP A 52 3.59 14.90 6.20
CA TRP A 52 2.30 15.46 6.57
C TRP A 52 1.35 15.56 5.37
N MET A 53 1.83 16.02 4.22
CA MET A 53 1.09 16.07 2.97
C MET A 53 0.67 14.67 2.52
N HIS A 54 1.55 13.67 2.59
CA HIS A 54 1.19 12.28 2.33
C HIS A 54 0.09 11.76 3.28
N ALA A 55 0.18 12.09 4.57
CA ALA A 55 -0.82 11.72 5.57
C ALA A 55 -2.19 12.35 5.24
N LEU A 56 -2.21 13.63 4.89
CA LEU A 56 -3.42 14.36 4.54
C LEU A 56 -4.09 13.80 3.27
N CYS A 57 -3.30 13.50 2.22
CA CYS A 57 -3.83 12.90 1.00
C CYS A 57 -4.46 11.52 1.28
N ARG A 58 -3.76 10.66 2.02
CA ARG A 58 -4.28 9.34 2.41
C ARG A 58 -5.47 9.40 3.36
N ALA A 59 -5.62 10.47 4.12
CA ALA A 59 -6.78 10.74 4.95
C ALA A 59 -7.96 11.38 4.18
N GLY A 60 -7.88 11.50 2.85
CA GLY A 60 -8.93 12.08 2.01
C GLY A 60 -9.01 13.60 2.06
N ARG A 61 -7.90 14.27 2.43
CA ARG A 61 -7.81 15.72 2.60
C ARG A 61 -6.75 16.35 1.68
N PRO A 62 -6.83 16.17 0.34
CA PRO A 62 -5.82 16.70 -0.59
C PRO A 62 -5.75 18.22 -0.61
N ALA A 63 -6.87 18.92 -0.40
CA ALA A 63 -6.90 20.38 -0.31
C ALA A 63 -6.04 20.91 0.86
N ASP A 64 -6.09 20.23 2.00
CA ASP A 64 -5.25 20.59 3.15
C ASP A 64 -3.76 20.30 2.89
N ALA A 65 -3.45 19.28 2.09
CA ALA A 65 -2.08 18.99 1.68
C ALA A 65 -1.51 20.11 0.79
N LEU A 66 -2.31 20.60 -0.17
CA LEU A 66 -1.91 21.75 -0.99
C LEU A 66 -1.74 23.02 -0.16
N ALA A 67 -2.64 23.28 0.80
CA ALA A 67 -2.49 24.40 1.72
C ALA A 67 -1.23 24.31 2.60
N ALA A 68 -0.79 23.09 2.94
CA ALA A 68 0.46 22.86 3.64
C ALA A 68 1.68 23.20 2.78
N TYR A 69 1.68 22.80 1.50
CA TYR A 69 2.74 23.18 0.55
C TYR A 69 2.87 24.69 0.41
N GLU A 70 1.75 25.39 0.17
CA GLU A 70 1.76 26.85 -0.02
C GLU A 70 2.28 27.58 1.21
N ARG A 71 1.96 27.09 2.41
CA ARG A 71 2.52 27.62 3.67
C ARG A 71 4.03 27.49 3.71
N LEU A 72 4.56 26.29 3.47
CA LEU A 72 6.00 26.05 3.46
C LEU A 72 6.70 26.90 2.39
N HIS A 73 6.11 26.99 1.20
CA HIS A 73 6.65 27.80 0.11
C HIS A 73 6.75 29.27 0.51
N ALA A 74 5.70 29.84 1.13
CA ALA A 74 5.71 31.22 1.61
C ALA A 74 6.79 31.44 2.69
N GLU A 75 6.92 30.53 3.65
CA GLU A 75 7.93 30.63 4.72
C GLU A 75 9.37 30.50 4.18
N MET A 76 9.64 29.53 3.30
CA MET A 76 10.96 29.37 2.69
C MET A 76 11.32 30.55 1.79
N ALA A 77 10.36 31.08 1.04
CA ALA A 77 10.59 32.27 0.22
C ALA A 77 10.89 33.50 1.09
N ALA A 78 10.21 33.65 2.23
CA ALA A 78 10.40 34.78 3.15
C ALA A 78 11.73 34.70 3.92
N GLU A 79 12.06 33.54 4.49
CA GLU A 79 13.21 33.37 5.39
C GLU A 79 14.51 33.05 4.64
N LEU A 80 14.42 32.29 3.53
CA LEU A 80 15.58 31.75 2.83
C LEU A 80 15.69 32.24 1.37
N GLY A 81 14.64 32.83 0.81
CA GLY A 81 14.61 33.26 -0.59
C GLY A 81 14.65 32.10 -1.60
N VAL A 82 14.33 30.88 -1.16
CA VAL A 82 14.36 29.67 -1.99
C VAL A 82 12.99 29.01 -2.07
N ALA A 83 12.78 28.24 -3.14
CA ALA A 83 11.60 27.39 -3.28
C ALA A 83 11.81 26.04 -2.55
N PRO A 84 10.71 25.34 -2.19
CA PRO A 84 10.77 23.97 -1.71
C PRO A 84 11.45 23.04 -2.71
N GLY A 85 12.13 22.00 -2.21
CA GLY A 85 12.85 21.03 -3.01
C GLY A 85 11.96 20.17 -3.91
N GLN A 86 12.59 19.49 -4.87
CA GLN A 86 11.92 18.75 -5.94
C GLN A 86 10.91 17.71 -5.43
N ALA A 87 11.22 17.00 -4.34
CA ALA A 87 10.32 15.98 -3.78
C ALA A 87 8.95 16.55 -3.39
N LEU A 88 8.90 17.76 -2.83
CA LEU A 88 7.65 18.44 -2.48
C LEU A 88 6.93 19.00 -3.71
N ALA A 89 7.68 19.48 -4.70
CA ALA A 89 7.12 19.92 -5.98
C ALA A 89 6.45 18.76 -6.73
N ASP A 90 7.11 17.59 -6.77
CA ASP A 90 6.57 16.36 -7.36
C ASP A 90 5.32 15.90 -6.60
N LEU A 91 5.35 15.95 -5.26
CA LEU A 91 4.20 15.61 -4.44
C LEU A 91 3.01 16.55 -4.73
N ARG A 92 3.22 17.86 -4.79
CA ARG A 92 2.19 18.83 -5.17
C ARG A 92 1.61 18.50 -6.55
N ALA A 93 2.47 18.23 -7.53
CA ALA A 93 2.04 17.89 -8.88
C ALA A 93 1.19 16.60 -8.89
N GLY A 94 1.60 15.58 -8.14
CA GLY A 94 0.83 14.34 -7.97
C GLY A 94 -0.53 14.57 -7.33
N VAL A 95 -0.64 15.45 -6.33
CA VAL A 95 -1.93 15.81 -5.73
C VAL A 95 -2.84 16.52 -6.74
N LEU A 96 -2.30 17.45 -7.53
CA LEU A 96 -3.06 18.15 -8.58
C LEU A 96 -3.51 17.22 -9.70
N ALA A 97 -2.71 16.18 -10.00
CA ALA A 97 -3.02 15.16 -10.99
C ALA A 97 -3.95 14.04 -10.47
N ASP A 98 -4.37 14.09 -9.19
CA ASP A 98 -5.16 13.05 -8.53
C ASP A 98 -4.51 11.66 -8.63
N ASP A 99 -3.19 11.60 -8.37
CA ASP A 99 -2.40 10.37 -8.47
C ASP A 99 -2.98 9.25 -7.59
N PRO A 100 -3.30 8.07 -8.16
CA PRO A 100 -3.80 6.91 -7.42
C PRO A 100 -2.95 6.49 -6.22
N VAL A 101 -1.64 6.73 -6.23
CA VAL A 101 -0.71 6.37 -5.13
C VAL A 101 -0.91 7.25 -3.89
N LEU A 102 -1.44 8.45 -4.07
CA LEU A 102 -1.69 9.44 -3.01
C LEU A 102 -3.11 9.37 -2.44
N ARG A 103 -4.02 8.70 -3.16
CA ARG A 103 -5.40 8.52 -2.72
C ARG A 103 -5.50 7.75 -1.41
N PRO A 104 -6.62 7.90 -0.68
CA PRO A 104 -6.91 7.06 0.47
C PRO A 104 -6.74 5.60 0.10
N ARG A 105 -5.84 4.92 0.80
CA ARG A 105 -5.82 3.48 0.79
C ARG A 105 -7.01 3.10 1.64
N ASP A 106 -8.10 2.67 1.01
CA ASP A 106 -9.22 2.03 1.72
C ASP A 106 -8.59 1.11 2.76
N GLY A 107 -8.89 1.33 4.05
CA GLY A 107 -8.15 0.88 5.23
C GLY A 107 -7.93 -0.63 5.39
N ARG A 108 -8.10 -1.40 4.33
CA ARG A 108 -7.37 -2.63 4.10
C ARG A 108 -5.88 -2.30 4.09
N ALA A 109 -5.26 -2.46 5.26
CA ALA A 109 -3.89 -2.99 5.32
C ALA A 109 -3.75 -4.00 4.17
N PRO A 110 -2.60 -4.10 3.46
CA PRO A 110 -2.42 -5.23 2.57
C PRO A 110 -2.70 -6.43 3.45
N ALA A 111 -3.84 -7.09 3.21
CA ALA A 111 -4.11 -8.29 3.97
C ALA A 111 -2.86 -9.12 3.69
N VAL A 112 -2.37 -9.85 4.68
CA VAL A 112 -1.53 -10.99 4.35
C VAL A 112 -2.46 -11.86 3.52
N LEU A 113 -2.49 -11.62 2.20
CA LEU A 113 -3.48 -12.18 1.32
C LEU A 113 -3.12 -13.66 1.31
N PRO A 114 -4.02 -14.53 1.81
CA PRO A 114 -3.66 -15.91 2.03
C PRO A 114 -3.25 -16.52 0.70
N ARG A 115 -1.96 -16.83 0.55
CA ARG A 115 -1.43 -17.69 -0.52
C ARG A 115 -1.72 -19.15 -0.15
N GLN A 116 -2.98 -19.46 0.08
CA GLN A 116 -3.48 -20.74 0.60
C GLN A 116 -3.88 -21.69 -0.54
N LEU A 117 -3.04 -21.77 -1.58
CA LEU A 117 -3.14 -22.90 -2.49
C LEU A 117 -2.59 -24.13 -1.77
N PRO A 118 -3.24 -25.30 -1.89
CA PRO A 118 -2.61 -26.55 -1.52
C PRO A 118 -1.27 -26.70 -2.26
N PRO A 119 -0.34 -27.54 -1.73
CA PRO A 119 0.86 -27.91 -2.46
C PRO A 119 0.53 -28.34 -3.88
N ASP A 120 1.41 -28.00 -4.83
CA ASP A 120 1.23 -28.45 -6.20
C ASP A 120 1.29 -29.98 -6.28
N VAL A 121 0.63 -30.55 -7.29
CA VAL A 121 0.52 -31.98 -7.49
C VAL A 121 1.82 -32.49 -8.13
N ALA A 122 2.68 -33.11 -7.33
CA ALA A 122 3.90 -33.75 -7.82
C ALA A 122 3.56 -34.84 -8.85
N GLY A 123 4.14 -34.75 -10.05
CA GLY A 123 3.90 -35.70 -11.14
C GLY A 123 2.63 -35.43 -11.98
N PHE A 124 2.09 -34.21 -11.97
CA PHE A 124 1.03 -33.82 -12.90
C PHE A 124 1.50 -33.97 -14.36
N THR A 125 0.76 -34.73 -15.17
CA THR A 125 1.10 -35.01 -16.57
C THR A 125 -0.14 -34.94 -17.47
N GLY A 126 0.08 -34.58 -18.73
CA GLY A 126 -1.01 -34.35 -19.69
C GLY A 126 -1.81 -33.08 -19.40
N ARG A 127 -2.96 -32.92 -20.06
CA ARG A 127 -3.92 -31.81 -19.85
C ARG A 127 -3.42 -30.39 -20.20
N ALA A 128 -2.38 -30.28 -21.04
CA ALA A 128 -1.83 -28.98 -21.44
C ALA A 128 -2.85 -28.10 -22.15
N GLU A 129 -3.72 -28.68 -22.98
CA GLU A 129 -4.79 -27.95 -23.69
C GLU A 129 -5.87 -27.44 -22.74
N GLU A 130 -6.22 -28.20 -21.70
CA GLU A 130 -7.12 -27.75 -20.65
C GLU A 130 -6.52 -26.58 -19.86
N ILE A 131 -5.23 -26.64 -19.53
CA ILE A 131 -4.52 -25.56 -18.82
C ILE A 131 -4.50 -24.28 -19.66
N ASP A 132 -4.15 -24.38 -20.95
CA ASP A 132 -4.15 -23.23 -21.86
C ASP A 132 -5.56 -22.62 -21.98
N ARG A 133 -6.61 -23.45 -22.03
CA ARG A 133 -7.99 -22.97 -22.01
C ARG A 133 -8.35 -22.25 -20.71
N LEU A 134 -7.96 -22.77 -19.55
CA LEU A 134 -8.19 -22.12 -18.26
C LEU A 134 -7.48 -20.76 -18.17
N ALA A 135 -6.28 -20.63 -18.75
CA ALA A 135 -5.49 -19.40 -18.71
C ALA A 135 -6.07 -18.23 -19.54
N ARG A 136 -6.98 -18.51 -20.48
CA ARG A 136 -7.52 -17.53 -21.44
C ARG A 136 -8.80 -16.84 -20.99
N VAL A 137 -9.48 -17.37 -19.98
CA VAL A 137 -10.79 -16.87 -19.54
C VAL A 137 -10.75 -16.32 -18.12
N PRO A 138 -11.57 -15.31 -17.78
CA PRO A 138 -11.62 -14.76 -16.42
C PRO A 138 -12.30 -15.70 -15.42
N VAL A 139 -13.22 -16.56 -15.88
CA VAL A 139 -13.94 -17.54 -15.06
C VAL A 139 -14.04 -18.84 -15.87
N ALA A 140 -13.71 -19.96 -15.24
CA ALA A 140 -13.81 -21.28 -15.84
C ALA A 140 -14.49 -22.28 -14.89
N VAL A 141 -15.18 -23.26 -15.47
CA VAL A 141 -15.78 -24.38 -14.75
C VAL A 141 -15.06 -25.65 -15.21
N VAL A 142 -14.50 -26.39 -14.26
CA VAL A 142 -13.93 -27.73 -14.49
C VAL A 142 -14.99 -28.75 -14.06
N ALA A 143 -15.42 -29.61 -14.99
CA ALA A 143 -16.47 -30.61 -14.75
C ALA A 143 -16.21 -31.91 -15.53
N GLY A 144 -16.57 -33.03 -14.91
CA GLY A 144 -16.09 -34.35 -15.30
C GLY A 144 -16.40 -35.42 -14.25
N PRO A 145 -16.15 -36.71 -14.56
CA PRO A 145 -16.45 -37.81 -13.65
C PRO A 145 -15.70 -37.69 -12.32
N GLY A 146 -16.36 -38.04 -11.22
CA GLY A 146 -15.74 -38.02 -9.90
C GLY A 146 -14.44 -38.84 -9.86
N GLY A 147 -13.38 -38.25 -9.32
CA GLY A 147 -12.06 -38.91 -9.22
C GLY A 147 -11.15 -38.73 -10.44
N ILE A 148 -11.58 -38.05 -11.50
CA ILE A 148 -10.75 -37.83 -12.71
C ILE A 148 -9.63 -36.79 -12.53
N GLY A 149 -9.50 -36.18 -11.35
CA GLY A 149 -8.44 -35.23 -11.03
C GLY A 149 -8.76 -33.76 -11.30
N GLU A 150 -10.03 -33.36 -11.30
CA GLU A 150 -10.44 -31.96 -11.56
C GLU A 150 -9.84 -30.97 -10.57
N SER A 151 -9.84 -31.34 -9.29
CA SER A 151 -9.22 -30.53 -8.24
C SER A 151 -7.71 -30.45 -8.42
N ALA A 152 -7.07 -31.53 -8.90
CA ALA A 152 -5.65 -31.53 -9.23
C ALA A 152 -5.34 -30.60 -10.41
N LEU A 153 -6.16 -30.63 -11.48
CA LEU A 153 -6.05 -29.73 -12.62
C LEU A 153 -6.22 -28.26 -12.20
N ALA A 154 -7.22 -27.95 -11.36
CA ALA A 154 -7.48 -26.59 -10.90
C ALA A 154 -6.34 -26.05 -10.03
N VAL A 155 -5.80 -26.87 -9.10
CA VAL A 155 -4.67 -26.48 -8.26
C VAL A 155 -3.40 -26.30 -9.10
N HIS A 156 -3.13 -27.21 -10.03
CA HIS A 156 -1.95 -27.13 -10.88
C HIS A 156 -1.98 -25.91 -11.82
N ALA A 157 -3.13 -25.64 -12.46
CA ALA A 157 -3.31 -24.44 -13.26
C ALA A 157 -3.14 -23.15 -12.43
N ALA A 158 -3.64 -23.13 -11.18
CA ALA A 158 -3.48 -22.01 -10.28
C ALA A 158 -2.00 -21.75 -9.89
N HIS A 159 -1.18 -22.79 -9.78
CA HIS A 159 0.27 -22.65 -9.57
C HIS A 159 0.97 -22.10 -10.82
N LEU A 160 0.64 -22.59 -12.01
CA LEU A 160 1.21 -22.07 -13.27
C LEU A 160 0.83 -20.58 -13.50
N MET A 161 -0.40 -20.22 -13.17
CA MET A 161 -0.93 -18.86 -13.32
C MET A 161 -0.57 -17.93 -12.16
N ALA A 162 0.20 -18.39 -11.17
CA ALA A 162 0.52 -17.66 -9.95
C ALA A 162 1.07 -16.25 -10.18
N HIS A 163 1.90 -16.09 -11.21
CA HIS A 163 2.54 -14.83 -11.58
C HIS A 163 1.53 -13.77 -12.06
N ARG A 164 0.37 -14.20 -12.59
CA ARG A 164 -0.70 -13.33 -13.08
C ARG A 164 -1.62 -12.82 -11.98
N PHE A 165 -1.58 -13.46 -10.80
CA PHE A 165 -2.39 -13.11 -9.62
C PHE A 165 -1.48 -12.90 -8.40
N PRO A 166 -0.70 -11.81 -8.37
CA PRO A 166 0.26 -11.55 -7.30
C PRO A 166 -0.42 -11.29 -5.95
N ASP A 167 -1.69 -10.88 -5.99
CA ASP A 167 -2.48 -10.44 -4.84
C ASP A 167 -3.10 -11.61 -4.07
N VAL A 168 -4.11 -12.31 -4.61
CA VAL A 168 -4.90 -13.34 -3.89
C VAL A 168 -4.91 -14.68 -4.61
N ARG A 169 -4.64 -15.77 -3.88
CA ARG A 169 -4.77 -17.15 -4.38
C ARG A 169 -5.29 -18.07 -3.26
N THR A 170 -6.55 -18.49 -3.33
CA THR A 170 -7.19 -19.31 -2.29
C THR A 170 -8.06 -20.39 -2.92
N LEU A 171 -7.93 -21.62 -2.43
CA LEU A 171 -8.88 -22.69 -2.74
C LEU A 171 -10.05 -22.64 -1.74
N ILE A 172 -11.28 -22.48 -2.24
CA ILE A 172 -12.49 -22.57 -1.42
C ILE A 172 -13.12 -23.95 -1.69
N THR A 173 -13.09 -24.82 -0.69
CA THR A 173 -13.83 -26.09 -0.73
C THR A 173 -15.20 -25.88 -0.09
N ARG A 174 -16.25 -26.52 -0.62
CA ARG A 174 -17.53 -26.58 0.10
C ARG A 174 -17.32 -27.40 1.38
N GLY A 175 -17.43 -26.74 2.53
CA GLY A 175 -17.34 -27.40 3.83
C GLY A 175 -18.38 -28.52 3.94
N ARG A 176 -17.97 -29.66 4.50
CA ARG A 176 -18.91 -30.68 5.00
C ARG A 176 -19.89 -29.99 5.97
N PRO A 177 -21.19 -30.29 5.94
CA PRO A 177 -22.10 -29.79 6.96
C PRO A 177 -21.60 -30.26 8.33
N VAL A 178 -21.39 -29.30 9.23
CA VAL A 178 -21.07 -29.57 10.63
C VAL A 178 -22.28 -30.30 11.22
N ARG A 179 -22.15 -31.60 11.48
CA ARG A 179 -23.13 -32.33 12.32
C ARG A 179 -23.04 -31.69 13.72
N ARG A 180 -24.05 -30.91 14.08
CA ARG A 180 -24.26 -30.51 15.47
C ARG A 180 -24.75 -31.73 16.28
N PRO A 181 -24.36 -31.85 17.56
CA PRO A 181 -24.65 -33.00 18.41
C PRO A 181 -26.15 -33.21 18.63
#